data_AF-X5DR49-F1
#
_entry.id   AF-X5DR49-F1
#
_cell.length_a   1.000
_cell.length_b   1.000
_cell.length_c   1.000
_cell.angle_alpha   90.00
_cell.angle_beta   90.00
_cell.angle_gamma   90.00
#
_symmetry.space_group_name_H-M   'P 1'
#
loop_
_entity.id
_entity.type
_entity.pdbx_description
1 polymer ?
#
loop_
_entity_poly.entity_id
_entity_poly.type
_entity_poly.pdbx_seq_one_letter_code
_entity_poly.pdbx_strand_id
1 'polypeptide(L)'
;MAIVDELADRGVKVEFIDTPQLNVTSKEGRAMLTIFAAFAQLEREGIKERQREGIEVAKKAGKYRKQARLTIGDVARARQLVATGVPKARIARELGVSRPTLYDALAGRGVYADGGSRNTDDSEIALE
;
A
#
# COMPACT_ATOMS: atom_id res chain seq x y z
N MET A 1 23.67 12.85 4.67
CA MET A 1 23.94 12.27 6.00
C MET A 1 23.00 12.94 7.00
N ALA A 2 21.68 12.92 6.76
CA ALA A 2 20.79 13.98 7.23
C ALA A 2 20.86 14.28 8.75
N ILE A 3 20.79 13.26 9.60
CA ILE A 3 20.80 13.44 11.06
C ILE A 3 22.18 13.89 11.57
N VAL A 4 23.26 13.32 11.03
CA VAL A 4 24.62 13.66 11.46
C VAL A 4 24.98 15.07 11.02
N ASP A 5 24.61 15.45 9.80
CA ASP A 5 24.78 16.79 9.25
C ASP A 5 24.01 17.82 10.09
N GLU A 6 22.74 17.53 10.42
CA GLU A 6 21.90 18.40 11.27
C GLU A 6 22.50 18.61 12.66
N LEU A 7 23.01 17.54 13.29
CA LEU A 7 23.64 17.63 14.60
C LEU A 7 24.95 18.44 14.54
N ALA A 8 25.75 18.24 13.48
CA ALA A 8 26.98 18.97 13.27
C ALA A 8 26.72 20.48 13.07
N ASP A 9 25.69 20.85 12.31
CA ASP A 9 25.28 22.25 12.10
C ASP A 9 24.86 22.94 13.41
N ARG A 10 24.35 22.16 14.36
CA ARG A 10 24.00 22.62 15.72
C ARG A 10 25.19 22.63 16.69
N GLY A 11 26.39 22.32 16.23
CA GLY A 11 27.60 22.23 17.06
C GLY A 11 27.65 21.00 17.97
N VAL A 12 26.79 20.01 17.75
CA VAL A 12 26.77 18.76 18.53
C VAL A 12 27.84 17.80 17.99
N LYS A 13 28.59 17.18 18.91
CA LYS A 13 29.56 16.15 18.58
C LYS A 13 28.90 14.78 18.58
N VAL A 14 29.06 14.03 17.49
CA VAL A 14 28.59 12.65 17.37
C VAL A 14 29.80 11.72 17.47
N GLU A 15 29.71 10.77 18.40
CA GLU A 15 30.75 9.75 18.63
C GLU A 15 30.14 8.35 18.48
N PHE A 16 30.81 7.51 17.72
CA PHE A 16 30.52 6.10 17.53
C PHE A 16 31.42 5.30 18.47
N ILE A 17 30.83 4.70 19.50
CA ILE A 17 31.57 4.00 20.56
C ILE A 17 32.28 2.75 20.00
N ASP A 18 31.55 1.94 19.24
CA ASP A 18 32.08 0.67 18.70
C ASP A 18 32.93 0.87 17.43
N THR A 19 32.88 2.06 16.82
CA THR A 19 33.61 2.35 15.59
C THR A 19 34.22 3.75 15.63
N PRO A 20 35.19 4.01 16.53
CA PRO A 20 35.70 5.36 16.76
C PRO A 20 36.34 6.02 15.52
N GLN A 21 36.80 5.24 14.55
CA GLN A 21 37.33 5.75 13.28
C GLN A 21 36.29 6.49 12.43
N LEU A 22 35.00 6.32 12.72
CA LEU A 22 33.90 7.05 12.06
C LEU A 22 33.49 8.32 12.81
N ASN A 23 34.15 8.66 13.92
CA ASN A 23 33.86 9.87 14.67
C ASN A 23 34.01 11.10 13.78
N VAL A 24 32.97 11.93 13.73
CA VAL A 24 32.92 13.12 12.85
C VAL A 24 33.68 14.32 13.42
N THR A 25 34.39 14.13 14.53
CA THR A 25 35.26 15.12 15.14
C THR A 25 36.55 15.33 14.33
N SER A 26 37.02 14.31 13.61
CA SER A 26 38.17 14.39 12.68
C SER A 26 37.74 14.64 11.23
N LYS A 27 38.68 15.06 10.37
CA LYS A 27 38.41 15.23 8.94
C LYS A 27 38.32 13.87 8.24
N GLU A 28 39.13 12.93 8.68
CA GLU A 28 39.24 11.57 8.18
C GLU A 28 37.97 10.77 8.47
N GLY A 29 37.44 10.86 9.69
CA GLY A 29 36.19 10.19 10.08
C GLY A 29 34.98 10.74 9.33
N ARG A 30 34.92 12.07 9.11
CA ARG A 30 33.90 12.69 8.24
C ARG A 30 33.99 12.18 6.80
N ALA A 31 35.19 12.07 6.24
CA ALA A 31 35.37 11.56 4.88
C ALA A 31 34.93 10.08 4.78
N MET A 32 35.36 9.23 5.71
CA MET A 32 34.94 7.82 5.75
C MET A 32 33.43 7.68 5.90
N LEU A 33 32.82 8.44 6.81
CA LEU A 33 31.38 8.42 7.02
C LEU A 33 30.62 8.85 5.75
N THR A 34 31.12 9.87 5.05
CA THR A 34 30.54 10.32 3.76
C THR A 34 30.58 9.22 2.70
N ILE A 35 31.68 8.48 2.59
CA ILE A 35 31.81 7.34 1.66
C ILE A 35 30.79 6.25 2.02
N PHE A 36 30.67 5.88 3.30
CA PHE A 36 29.65 4.92 3.74
C PHE A 36 28.22 5.41 3.47
N ALA A 37 27.96 6.71 3.62
CA ALA A 37 26.68 7.30 3.26
C ALA A 37 26.36 7.11 1.78
N ALA A 38 27.36 7.33 0.92
CA ALA A 38 27.21 7.17 -0.52
C ALA A 38 26.91 5.71 -0.91
N PHE A 39 27.61 4.75 -0.29
CA PHE A 39 27.31 3.32 -0.49
C PHE A 39 25.90 2.96 0.00
N ALA A 40 25.52 3.41 1.20
CA ALA A 40 24.18 3.16 1.73
C ALA A 40 23.07 3.75 0.83
N GLN A 41 23.34 4.90 0.21
CA GLN A 41 22.42 5.52 -0.75
C GLN A 41 22.33 4.70 -2.05
N LEU A 42 23.46 4.26 -2.60
CA LEU A 42 23.51 3.40 -3.78
C LEU A 42 22.73 2.09 -3.56
N GLU A 43 22.95 1.43 -2.42
CA GLU A 43 22.23 0.20 -2.05
C GLU A 43 20.73 0.44 -1.91
N ARG A 44 20.34 1.56 -1.28
CA ARG A 44 18.94 1.96 -1.14
C ARG A 44 18.27 2.18 -2.49
N GLU A 45 18.98 2.79 -3.44
CA GLU A 45 18.48 2.96 -4.80
C GLU A 45 18.29 1.62 -5.50
N GLY A 46 19.26 0.70 -5.41
CA GLY A 46 19.13 -0.64 -5.96
C GLY A 46 18.01 -1.50 -5.33
N ILE A 47 17.70 -1.30 -4.04
CA ILE A 47 16.52 -1.92 -3.40
C ILE A 47 15.22 -1.36 -4.00
N LYS A 48 15.13 -0.05 -4.18
CA LYS A 48 13.95 0.61 -4.77
C LYS A 48 13.72 0.21 -6.22
N GLU A 49 14.78 0.07 -6.99
CA GLU A 49 14.71 -0.39 -8.38
C GLU A 49 14.09 -1.80 -8.46
N ARG A 50 14.65 -2.76 -7.73
CA ARG A 50 14.10 -4.13 -7.65
C ARG A 50 12.68 -4.17 -7.12
N GLN A 51 12.36 -3.33 -6.15
CA GLN A 51 10.98 -3.20 -5.65
C GLN A 51 10.04 -2.74 -6.77
N ARG A 52 10.45 -1.73 -7.55
CA ARG A 52 9.65 -1.23 -8.68
C ARG A 52 9.43 -2.31 -9.73
N GLU A 53 10.47 -3.06 -10.08
CA GLU A 53 10.35 -4.20 -11.00
C GLU A 53 9.34 -5.23 -10.48
N GLY A 54 9.45 -5.61 -9.20
CA GLY A 54 8.51 -6.53 -8.56
C GLY A 54 7.07 -6.01 -8.55
N ILE A 55 6.88 -4.72 -8.28
CA ILE A 55 5.56 -4.06 -8.35
C ILE A 55 4.99 -4.15 -9.76
N GLU A 56 5.79 -3.88 -10.80
CA GLU A 56 5.32 -3.94 -12.19
C GLU A 56 4.94 -5.37 -12.60
N VAL A 57 5.72 -6.38 -12.19
CA VAL A 57 5.36 -7.79 -12.39
C VAL A 57 4.04 -8.13 -11.69
N ALA A 58 3.87 -7.72 -10.43
CA ALA A 58 2.65 -7.96 -9.67
C ALA A 58 1.43 -7.20 -10.21
N LYS A 59 1.61 -5.99 -10.77
CA LYS A 59 0.56 -5.25 -11.49
C LYS A 59 0.14 -5.98 -12.75
N LYS A 60 1.09 -6.46 -13.56
CA LYS A 60 0.81 -7.27 -14.75
C LYS A 60 0.08 -8.57 -14.40
N ALA A 61 0.45 -9.19 -13.28
CA ALA A 61 -0.24 -10.36 -12.72
C ALA A 61 -1.58 -10.03 -12.03
N GLY A 62 -2.03 -8.78 -12.04
CA GLY A 62 -3.33 -8.38 -11.49
C GLY A 62 -3.43 -8.35 -9.96
N LYS A 63 -2.33 -8.56 -9.22
CA LYS A 63 -2.34 -8.66 -7.74
C LYS A 63 -2.74 -7.36 -7.03
N TYR A 64 -2.54 -6.20 -7.67
CA TYR A 64 -2.90 -4.89 -7.11
C TYR A 64 -4.35 -4.47 -7.37
N ARG A 65 -5.21 -5.35 -7.91
CA ARG A 65 -6.64 -5.04 -8.07
C ARG A 65 -7.37 -5.20 -6.74
N LYS A 66 -8.19 -4.22 -6.39
CA LYS A 66 -9.14 -4.37 -5.27
C LYS A 66 -10.10 -5.51 -5.60
N GLN A 67 -10.31 -6.41 -4.65
CA GLN A 67 -11.32 -7.46 -4.81
C GLN A 67 -12.72 -6.86 -4.61
N ALA A 68 -13.67 -7.21 -5.48
CA ALA A 68 -15.07 -6.85 -5.32
C ALA A 68 -15.60 -7.44 -4.00
N ARG A 69 -16.27 -6.63 -3.17
CA ARG A 69 -16.84 -7.07 -1.88
C ARG A 69 -18.25 -7.64 -1.99
N LEU A 70 -18.92 -7.38 -3.11
CA LEU A 70 -20.26 -7.86 -3.39
C LEU A 70 -20.18 -8.79 -4.60
N THR A 71 -20.92 -9.89 -4.56
CA THR A 71 -21.08 -10.82 -5.68
C THR A 71 -22.10 -10.30 -6.69
N ILE A 72 -22.25 -11.00 -7.83
CA ILE A 72 -23.24 -10.60 -8.85
C ILE A 72 -24.65 -10.70 -8.26
N GLY A 73 -24.88 -11.76 -7.46
CA GLY A 73 -26.13 -11.98 -6.74
C GLY A 73 -26.43 -10.86 -5.74
N ASP A 74 -25.45 -10.41 -4.97
CA ASP A 74 -25.62 -9.31 -4.02
C ASP A 74 -26.01 -8.00 -4.71
N VAL A 75 -25.39 -7.70 -5.85
CA VAL A 75 -25.71 -6.49 -6.63
C VAL A 75 -27.11 -6.60 -7.23
N ALA A 76 -27.51 -7.77 -7.75
CA ALA A 76 -28.85 -7.99 -8.26
C ALA A 76 -29.91 -7.85 -7.14
N ARG A 77 -29.69 -8.46 -5.98
CA ARG A 77 -30.53 -8.30 -4.79
C ARG A 77 -30.62 -6.85 -4.34
N ALA A 78 -29.49 -6.14 -4.31
CA ALA A 78 -29.47 -4.72 -3.96
C ALA A 78 -30.31 -3.87 -4.93
N ARG A 79 -30.26 -4.15 -6.24
CA ARG A 79 -31.08 -3.46 -7.25
C ARG A 79 -32.57 -3.69 -7.01
N GLN A 80 -32.97 -4.93 -6.70
CA GLN A 80 -34.37 -5.26 -6.36
C GLN A 80 -34.84 -4.51 -5.10
N LEU A 81 -34.05 -4.53 -4.03
CA LEU A 81 -34.39 -3.82 -2.78
C LEU A 81 -34.48 -2.30 -2.97
N VAL A 82 -33.63 -1.72 -3.83
CA VAL A 82 -33.75 -0.30 -4.19
C VAL A 82 -35.04 -0.04 -4.97
N ALA A 83 -35.43 -0.93 -5.88
CA ALA A 83 -36.66 -0.80 -6.66
C ALA A 83 -37.93 -0.89 -5.78
N THR A 84 -37.89 -1.67 -4.69
CA THR A 84 -38.97 -1.75 -3.71
C THR A 84 -38.95 -0.59 -2.68
N GLY A 85 -38.05 0.38 -2.85
CA GLY A 85 -37.99 1.60 -2.03
C GLY A 85 -37.20 1.46 -0.72
N VAL A 86 -36.48 0.34 -0.51
CA VAL A 86 -35.67 0.17 0.70
C VAL A 86 -34.51 1.18 0.70
N PRO A 87 -34.26 1.91 1.81
CA PRO A 87 -33.17 2.87 1.88
C PRO A 87 -31.81 2.22 1.68
N LYS A 88 -30.98 2.79 0.78
CA LYS A 88 -29.62 2.31 0.47
C LYS A 88 -28.72 2.14 1.70
N ALA A 89 -28.93 2.93 2.75
CA ALA A 89 -28.20 2.81 4.01
C ALA A 89 -28.50 1.50 4.77
N ARG A 90 -29.75 1.02 4.72
CA ARG A 90 -30.16 -0.26 5.30
C ARG A 90 -29.57 -1.41 4.47
N ILE A 91 -29.69 -1.34 3.14
CA ILE A 91 -29.14 -2.34 2.22
C ILE A 91 -27.62 -2.49 2.42
N ALA A 92 -26.87 -1.39 2.53
CA ALA A 92 -25.42 -1.43 2.72
C ALA A 92 -25.04 -2.14 4.04
N ARG A 93 -25.79 -1.90 5.12
CA ARG A 93 -25.58 -2.56 6.42
C ARG A 93 -25.91 -4.06 6.36
N GLU A 94 -27.02 -4.40 5.71
CA GLU A 94 -27.46 -5.80 5.53
C GLU A 94 -26.43 -6.60 4.72
N LEU A 95 -25.85 -6.00 3.69
CA LEU A 95 -24.80 -6.61 2.86
C LEU A 95 -23.38 -6.45 3.44
N GLY A 96 -23.23 -5.89 4.66
CA GLY A 96 -21.93 -5.77 5.33
C GLY A 96 -20.91 -4.84 4.64
N VAL A 97 -21.36 -3.89 3.81
CA VAL A 97 -20.48 -2.98 3.06
C VAL A 97 -20.70 -1.51 3.40
N SER A 98 -19.70 -0.70 3.07
CA SER A 98 -19.82 0.76 3.17
C SER A 98 -20.84 1.29 2.14
N ARG A 99 -21.49 2.43 2.45
CA ARG A 99 -22.39 3.10 1.50
C ARG A 99 -21.70 3.42 0.15
N PRO A 100 -20.47 3.97 0.11
CA PRO A 100 -19.74 4.17 -1.14
C PRO A 100 -19.59 2.88 -1.96
N THR A 101 -19.25 1.75 -1.32
CA THR A 101 -19.14 0.45 -1.99
C THR A 101 -20.45 0.04 -2.65
N LEU A 102 -21.58 0.20 -1.95
CA LEU A 102 -22.90 -0.08 -2.52
C LEU A 102 -23.21 0.86 -3.70
N TYR A 103 -22.88 2.16 -3.59
CA TYR A 103 -23.09 3.10 -4.68
C TYR A 103 -22.26 2.79 -5.92
N ASP A 104 -20.99 2.41 -5.76
CA ASP A 104 -20.13 2.00 -6.87
C ASP A 104 -20.61 0.71 -7.51
N ALA A 105 -21.08 -0.26 -6.71
CA ALA A 105 -21.65 -1.51 -7.22
C ALA A 105 -22.94 -1.28 -8.01
N LEU A 106 -23.86 -0.45 -7.51
CA LEU A 106 -25.10 -0.11 -8.21
C LEU A 106 -24.84 0.66 -9.51
N ALA A 107 -23.83 1.53 -9.52
CA ALA A 107 -23.44 2.32 -10.68
C ALA A 107 -22.48 1.61 -11.64
N GLY A 108 -22.05 0.39 -11.33
CA GLY A 108 -21.09 -0.36 -12.16
C GLY A 108 -19.73 0.33 -12.29
N ARG A 109 -19.22 0.94 -11.20
CA ARG A 109 -17.94 1.67 -11.19
C ARG A 109 -16.83 0.86 -10.53
N GLY A 110 -15.59 1.16 -10.90
CA GLY A 110 -14.39 0.57 -10.29
C GLY A 110 -14.35 -0.95 -10.48
N VAL A 111 -14.21 -1.70 -9.38
CA VAL A 111 -14.15 -3.18 -9.41
C VAL A 111 -15.43 -3.85 -9.92
N TYR A 112 -16.51 -3.08 -10.10
CA TYR A 112 -17.80 -3.54 -10.59
C TYR A 112 -18.08 -3.16 -12.06
N ALA A 113 -17.13 -2.55 -12.78
CA ALA A 113 -17.31 -2.10 -14.17
C ALA A 113 -17.16 -3.21 -15.23
N ASP A 114 -16.23 -4.15 -15.04
CA ASP A 114 -15.83 -5.14 -16.07
C ASP A 114 -16.26 -6.59 -15.73
N GLY A 115 -17.44 -6.79 -15.13
CA GLY A 115 -17.90 -8.15 -14.76
C GLY A 115 -17.04 -8.83 -13.68
N GLY A 116 -16.08 -8.12 -13.06
CA GLY A 116 -15.19 -8.58 -11.96
C GLY A 116 -15.89 -8.81 -10.62
N SER A 117 -17.19 -9.03 -10.67
CA SER A 117 -18.00 -9.39 -9.53
C SER A 117 -17.75 -10.86 -9.23
N ARG A 118 -17.38 -11.17 -7.99
CA ARG A 118 -17.18 -12.56 -7.54
C ARG A 118 -18.41 -13.39 -7.94
N ASN A 119 -18.18 -14.53 -8.59
CA ASN A 119 -19.24 -15.49 -8.82
C ASN A 119 -19.66 -16.07 -7.46
N THR A 120 -20.94 -16.39 -7.30
CA THR A 120 -21.49 -16.84 -6.01
C THR A 120 -20.86 -18.14 -5.48
N ASP A 121 -20.23 -18.94 -6.35
CA ASP A 121 -19.54 -20.19 -5.97
C ASP A 121 -18.18 -19.96 -5.29
N ASP A 122 -17.53 -18.81 -5.47
CA ASP A 122 -16.19 -18.54 -4.89
C ASP A 122 -16.24 -18.24 -3.38
N SER A 123 -17.44 -18.01 -2.82
CA SER A 123 -17.62 -17.75 -1.37
C SER A 123 -17.63 -19.01 -0.50
N GLU A 124 -17.88 -20.20 -1.06
CA GLU A 124 -17.90 -21.45 -0.29
C GLU A 124 -16.49 -22.04 -0.08
N ILE A 125 -15.52 -21.70 -0.93
CA ILE A 125 -14.17 -22.30 -0.91
C ILE A 125 -13.24 -21.68 0.15
N ALA A 126 -13.64 -20.57 0.80
CA ALA A 126 -12.77 -19.82 1.73
C ALA A 126 -12.82 -20.29 3.20
N LEU A 127 -13.43 -21.45 3.49
CA LEU A 127 -13.59 -21.97 4.86
C LEU A 127 -12.93 -23.34 5.13
N GLU A 128 -12.14 -23.87 4.19
CA GLU A 128 -11.23 -25.01 4.43
C GLU A 128 -9.77 -24.56 4.49
#